data_AF-A0A060ZND7-F1
#
_entry.id   AF-A0A060ZND7-F1
#
_cell.length_a   1.000
_cell.length_b   1.000
_cell.length_c   1.000
_cell.angle_alpha   90.00
_cell.angle_beta   90.00
_cell.angle_gamma   90.00
#
_symmetry.space_group_name_H-M   'P 1'
#
loop_
_entity.id
_entity.type
_entity.pdbx_description
1 polymer ?
#
loop_
_entity_poly.entity_id
_entity_poly.type
_entity_poly.pdbx_seq_one_letter_code
_entity_poly.pdbx_strand_id
1 'polypeptide(L)'
;MPEHVDVTILPPADLLPEPVRPLLEARDDAYDRWVDFESEHHALLSDQWEDTYEARDILAAAEAVTAGKDPLKIKSELAEARDLRPRIVGAARALVKDVRAKDAALAAAFRKHVGELAPAAAQRLQEAAKAYQEAYGALMAARAVFGAAADFRRYVYAWQGSGRPDYYESAGVVRADGLSPQAAPGLQEVREVLESFRTAGLSDDGLTDRAPDRLVRVRSKANGAVMHLAADQAAALGNSIEYVDQEDTPDAPATDDIADSTSGA
;
A
#
# COMPACT_ATOMS: atom_id res chain seq x y z
N MET A 1 27.99 -24.80 -8.81
CA MET A 1 26.81 -23.93 -8.73
C MET A 1 26.17 -23.89 -10.10
N PRO A 2 24.83 -23.94 -10.19
CA PRO A 2 24.16 -23.58 -11.44
C PRO A 2 24.62 -22.17 -11.82
N GLU A 3 25.16 -22.05 -13.03
CA GLU A 3 25.65 -20.80 -13.56
C GLU A 3 24.42 -19.96 -13.87
N HIS A 4 24.05 -19.02 -12.99
CA HIS A 4 22.95 -18.09 -13.27
C HIS A 4 23.19 -17.43 -14.63
N VAL A 5 22.29 -17.67 -15.57
CA VAL A 5 22.36 -17.06 -16.89
C VAL A 5 21.77 -15.67 -16.79
N ASP A 6 22.64 -14.68 -16.63
CA ASP A 6 22.27 -13.28 -16.69
C ASP A 6 21.90 -12.93 -18.15
N VAL A 7 20.71 -12.37 -18.34
CA VAL A 7 20.15 -12.01 -19.65
C VAL A 7 19.81 -10.52 -19.65
N THR A 8 19.90 -9.90 -20.82
CA THR A 8 19.57 -8.49 -20.95
C THR A 8 18.06 -8.28 -20.75
N ILE A 9 17.69 -7.57 -19.69
CA ILE A 9 16.29 -7.20 -19.44
C ILE A 9 15.88 -6.11 -20.44
N LEU A 10 14.99 -6.48 -21.36
CA LEU A 10 14.37 -5.58 -22.33
C LEU A 10 12.91 -5.29 -21.94
N PRO A 11 12.33 -4.17 -22.44
CA PRO A 11 10.91 -3.90 -22.23
C PRO A 11 10.03 -4.99 -22.88
N PRO A 12 8.76 -5.10 -22.46
CA PRO A 12 7.79 -6.02 -23.05
C PRO A 12 7.71 -5.97 -24.59
N ALA A 13 7.37 -7.11 -25.21
CA ALA A 13 7.41 -7.29 -26.67
C ALA A 13 6.57 -6.27 -27.45
N ASP A 14 5.45 -5.83 -26.89
CA ASP A 14 4.56 -4.83 -27.49
C ASP A 14 5.24 -3.45 -27.64
N LEU A 15 6.24 -3.16 -26.81
CA LEU A 15 7.05 -1.94 -26.87
C LEU A 15 8.29 -2.08 -27.78
N LEU A 16 8.59 -3.29 -28.26
CA LEU A 16 9.72 -3.54 -29.14
C LEU A 16 9.35 -3.35 -30.62
N PRO A 17 10.30 -2.89 -31.46
CA PRO A 17 10.14 -2.90 -32.91
C PRO A 17 9.87 -4.31 -33.44
N GLU A 18 9.01 -4.42 -34.46
CA GLU A 18 8.69 -5.69 -35.14
C GLU A 18 9.92 -6.55 -35.47
N PRO A 19 11.04 -6.01 -36.02
CA PRO A 19 12.23 -6.82 -36.30
C PRO A 19 12.93 -7.41 -35.07
N VAL A 20 12.70 -6.85 -33.88
CA VAL A 20 13.34 -7.26 -32.62
C VAL A 20 12.51 -8.32 -31.90
N ARG A 21 11.18 -8.34 -32.08
CA ARG A 21 10.27 -9.27 -31.38
C ARG A 21 10.62 -10.75 -31.61
N PRO A 22 10.90 -11.23 -32.84
CA PRO A 22 11.29 -12.63 -33.04
C PRO A 22 12.62 -13.01 -32.38
N LEU A 23 13.51 -12.05 -32.13
CA LEU A 23 14.77 -12.29 -31.42
C LEU A 23 14.55 -12.41 -29.91
N LEU A 24 13.56 -11.71 -29.37
CA LEU A 24 13.12 -11.87 -27.98
C LEU A 24 12.52 -13.26 -27.80
N GLU A 25 11.58 -13.66 -28.65
CA GLU A 25 10.98 -15.00 -28.65
C GLU A 25 12.06 -16.09 -28.73
N ALA A 26 13.01 -15.97 -29.67
CA ALA A 26 14.09 -16.95 -29.80
C ALA A 26 15.03 -17.03 -28.59
N ARG A 27 15.17 -15.95 -27.80
CA ARG A 27 15.94 -15.95 -26.55
C ARG A 27 15.13 -16.58 -25.43
N ASP A 28 13.83 -16.28 -25.35
CA ASP A 28 12.92 -16.86 -24.35
C ASP A 28 12.78 -18.37 -24.57
N ASP A 29 12.59 -18.83 -25.81
CA ASP A 29 12.58 -20.26 -26.16
C ASP A 29 13.90 -20.98 -25.80
N ALA A 30 15.04 -20.28 -25.90
CA ALA A 30 16.33 -20.84 -25.49
C ALA A 30 16.46 -20.89 -23.97
N TYR A 31 15.94 -19.87 -23.28
CA TYR A 31 15.95 -19.79 -21.82
C TYR A 31 15.04 -20.85 -21.20
N ASP A 32 13.83 -21.01 -21.72
CA ASP A 32 12.87 -22.03 -21.27
C ASP A 32 13.45 -23.43 -21.42
N ARG A 33 14.06 -23.75 -22.57
CA ARG A 33 14.76 -25.03 -22.76
C ARG A 33 15.91 -25.24 -21.77
N TRP A 34 16.63 -24.18 -21.40
CA TRP A 34 17.67 -24.26 -20.37
C TRP A 34 17.05 -24.52 -18.99
N VAL A 35 16.01 -23.78 -18.60
CA VAL A 35 15.33 -23.91 -17.31
C VAL A 35 14.69 -25.29 -17.16
N ASP A 36 14.03 -25.80 -18.21
CA ASP A 36 13.43 -27.14 -18.22
C ASP A 36 14.52 -28.21 -18.02
N PHE A 37 15.64 -28.10 -18.74
CA PHE A 37 16.77 -29.01 -18.60
C PHE A 37 17.41 -28.93 -17.21
N GLU A 38 17.58 -27.72 -16.68
CA GLU A 38 18.12 -27.50 -15.34
C GLU A 38 17.21 -28.11 -14.27
N SER A 39 15.90 -27.94 -14.42
CA SER A 39 14.89 -28.50 -13.52
C SER A 39 14.90 -30.03 -13.54
N GLU A 40 14.89 -30.64 -14.72
CA GLU A 40 14.92 -32.10 -14.91
C GLU A 40 16.19 -32.73 -14.30
N HIS A 41 17.34 -32.06 -14.45
CA HIS A 41 18.63 -32.59 -14.02
C HIS A 41 19.21 -31.91 -12.78
N HIS A 42 18.38 -31.21 -12.00
CA HIS A 42 18.81 -30.38 -10.87
C HIS A 42 19.75 -31.12 -9.90
N ALA A 43 19.40 -32.36 -9.53
CA ALA A 43 20.18 -33.16 -8.59
C ALA A 43 21.62 -33.42 -9.08
N LEU A 44 21.83 -33.59 -10.39
CA LEU A 44 23.13 -33.86 -11.01
C LEU A 44 23.94 -32.59 -11.28
N LEU A 45 23.24 -31.46 -11.47
CA LEU A 45 23.83 -30.14 -11.67
C LEU A 45 24.20 -29.44 -10.36
N SER A 46 23.65 -29.89 -9.24
CA SER A 46 23.96 -29.34 -7.91
C SER A 46 25.42 -29.59 -7.49
N ASP A 47 25.92 -28.76 -6.57
CA ASP A 47 27.26 -28.94 -6.00
C ASP A 47 27.35 -30.14 -5.05
N GLN A 48 26.22 -30.54 -4.46
CA GLN A 48 26.10 -31.64 -3.51
C GLN A 48 25.55 -32.92 -4.18
N TRP A 49 25.78 -33.07 -5.48
CA TRP A 49 25.27 -34.23 -6.22
C TRP A 49 25.80 -35.54 -5.63
N GLU A 50 27.08 -35.62 -5.28
CA GLU A 50 27.68 -36.84 -4.70
C GLU A 50 26.96 -37.24 -3.41
N ASP A 51 26.87 -36.31 -2.45
CA ASP A 51 26.18 -36.52 -1.16
C ASP A 51 24.71 -36.95 -1.35
N THR A 52 24.03 -36.33 -2.33
CA THR A 52 22.61 -36.63 -2.62
C THR A 52 22.43 -38.07 -3.11
N TYR A 53 23.27 -38.52 -4.04
CA TYR A 53 23.17 -39.87 -4.58
C TYR A 53 23.74 -40.94 -3.64
N GLU A 54 24.77 -40.62 -2.86
CA GLU A 54 25.28 -41.48 -1.79
C GLU A 54 24.20 -41.73 -0.71
N ALA A 55 23.49 -40.68 -0.29
CA ALA A 55 22.39 -40.82 0.66
C ALA A 55 21.27 -41.76 0.16
N ARG A 56 20.98 -41.74 -1.15
CA ARG A 56 20.00 -42.66 -1.76
C ARG A 56 20.50 -44.10 -1.73
N ASP A 57 21.76 -44.34 -2.04
CA ASP A 57 22.37 -45.67 -1.97
C ASP A 57 22.34 -46.22 -0.53
N ILE A 58 22.63 -45.39 0.47
CA ILE A 58 22.54 -45.75 1.90
C ILE A 58 21.11 -46.15 2.28
N LEU A 59 20.11 -45.36 1.87
CA LEU A 59 18.70 -45.65 2.16
C LEU A 59 18.24 -46.94 1.48
N ALA A 60 18.56 -47.11 0.19
CA ALA A 60 18.20 -48.31 -0.57
C ALA A 60 18.81 -49.58 0.04
N ALA A 61 20.08 -49.52 0.48
CA ALA A 61 20.74 -50.62 1.19
C ALA A 61 20.02 -50.97 2.50
N ALA A 62 19.62 -49.97 3.30
CA ALA A 62 18.86 -50.18 4.52
C ALA A 62 17.48 -50.82 4.25
N GLU A 63 16.78 -50.36 3.21
CA GLU A 63 15.49 -50.93 2.79
C GLU A 63 15.62 -52.39 2.32
N ALA A 64 16.67 -52.75 1.59
CA ALA A 64 16.88 -54.14 1.20
C ALA A 64 17.14 -55.06 2.39
N VAL A 65 17.94 -54.62 3.38
CA VAL A 65 18.21 -55.39 4.60
C VAL A 65 16.91 -55.64 5.37
N THR A 66 16.08 -54.60 5.55
CA THR A 66 14.78 -54.75 6.23
C THR A 66 13.81 -55.66 5.47
N ALA A 67 13.90 -55.71 4.13
CA ALA A 67 13.15 -56.62 3.29
C ALA A 67 13.76 -58.03 3.16
N GLY A 68 14.84 -58.35 3.87
CA GLY A 68 15.52 -59.65 3.82
C GLY A 68 16.26 -59.93 2.50
N LYS A 69 16.57 -58.89 1.73
CA LYS A 69 17.33 -58.96 0.48
C LYS A 69 18.80 -58.63 0.71
N ASP A 70 19.66 -59.03 -0.23
CA ASP A 70 21.09 -58.72 -0.20
C ASP A 70 21.34 -57.27 -0.65
N PRO A 71 21.86 -56.38 0.21
CA PRO A 71 22.09 -54.97 -0.13
C PRO A 71 23.15 -54.77 -1.21
N LEU A 72 24.06 -55.73 -1.41
CA LEU A 72 25.12 -55.63 -2.43
C LEU A 72 24.62 -55.90 -3.86
N LYS A 73 23.39 -56.40 -4.00
CA LYS A 73 22.76 -56.68 -5.30
C LYS A 73 21.89 -55.54 -5.82
N ILE A 74 21.78 -54.45 -5.08
CA ILE A 74 21.05 -53.25 -5.50
C ILE A 74 21.94 -52.45 -6.46
N LYS A 75 21.33 -51.89 -7.51
CA LYS A 75 22.02 -50.98 -8.42
C LYS A 75 22.37 -49.67 -7.67
N SER A 76 23.63 -49.25 -7.70
CA SER A 76 24.06 -47.97 -7.14
C SER A 76 23.64 -46.81 -8.03
N GLU A 77 22.83 -45.91 -7.49
CA GLU A 77 22.48 -44.65 -8.14
C GLU A 77 23.69 -43.71 -8.23
N LEU A 78 24.61 -43.74 -7.25
CA LEU A 78 25.83 -42.93 -7.30
C LEU A 78 26.73 -43.32 -8.48
N ALA A 79 26.89 -44.61 -8.74
CA ALA A 79 27.67 -45.09 -9.88
C ALA A 79 27.07 -44.66 -11.22
N GLU A 80 25.74 -44.69 -11.35
CA GLU A 80 25.02 -44.20 -12.53
C GLU A 80 25.13 -42.68 -12.69
N ALA A 81 24.92 -41.93 -11.60
CA ALA A 81 25.09 -40.48 -11.57
C ALA A 81 26.49 -40.05 -12.02
N ARG A 82 27.53 -40.76 -11.58
CA ARG A 82 28.93 -40.49 -11.95
C ARG A 82 29.20 -40.65 -13.44
N ASP A 83 28.57 -41.62 -14.12
CA ASP A 83 28.69 -41.80 -15.57
C ASP A 83 27.88 -40.75 -16.36
N LEU A 84 26.68 -40.41 -15.89
CA LEU A 84 25.78 -39.49 -16.56
C LEU A 84 26.22 -38.02 -16.43
N ARG A 85 26.77 -37.64 -15.28
CA ARG A 85 27.02 -36.24 -14.94
C ARG A 85 27.88 -35.49 -15.96
N PRO A 86 29.01 -36.01 -16.48
CA PRO A 86 29.78 -35.29 -17.48
C PRO A 86 28.99 -34.95 -18.75
N ARG A 87 28.08 -35.85 -19.17
CA ARG A 87 27.21 -35.65 -20.35
C ARG A 87 26.19 -34.54 -20.08
N ILE A 88 25.56 -34.58 -18.90
CA ILE A 88 24.57 -33.59 -18.46
C ILE A 88 25.19 -32.20 -18.28
N VAL A 89 26.35 -32.12 -17.63
CA VAL A 89 27.10 -30.85 -17.49
C VAL A 89 27.53 -30.31 -18.87
N GLY A 90 27.94 -31.18 -19.79
CA GLY A 90 28.25 -30.80 -21.17
C GLY A 90 27.04 -30.22 -21.91
N ALA A 91 25.87 -30.86 -21.80
CA ALA A 91 24.62 -30.40 -22.39
C ALA A 91 24.16 -29.06 -21.77
N ALA A 92 24.20 -28.92 -20.44
CA ALA A 92 23.90 -27.67 -19.74
C ALA A 92 24.75 -26.50 -20.27
N ARG A 93 26.07 -26.70 -20.39
CA ARG A 93 26.98 -25.68 -20.94
C ARG A 93 26.64 -25.28 -22.38
N ALA A 94 26.19 -26.22 -23.20
CA ALA A 94 25.77 -25.94 -24.57
C ALA A 94 24.49 -25.10 -24.60
N LEU A 95 23.51 -25.40 -23.74
CA LEU A 95 22.27 -24.63 -23.61
C LEU A 95 22.53 -23.22 -23.11
N VAL A 96 23.34 -23.05 -22.06
CA VAL A 96 23.77 -21.73 -21.56
C VAL A 96 24.45 -20.91 -22.65
N LYS A 97 25.29 -21.55 -23.49
CA LYS A 97 25.93 -20.90 -24.62
C LYS A 97 24.93 -20.45 -25.69
N ASP A 98 23.89 -21.24 -25.97
CA ASP A 98 22.81 -20.86 -26.90
C ASP A 98 22.05 -19.64 -26.37
N VAL A 99 21.62 -19.66 -25.10
CA VAL A 99 20.94 -18.52 -24.44
C VAL A 99 21.77 -17.24 -24.58
N ARG A 100 23.06 -17.29 -24.21
CA ARG A 100 23.97 -16.14 -24.31
C ARG A 100 24.13 -15.63 -25.75
N ALA A 101 24.17 -16.53 -26.73
CA ALA A 101 24.26 -16.15 -28.14
C ALA A 101 22.99 -15.46 -28.64
N LYS A 102 21.81 -15.95 -28.24
CA LYS A 102 20.51 -15.33 -28.56
C LYS A 102 20.37 -13.96 -27.89
N ASP A 103 20.73 -13.84 -26.60
CA ASP A 103 20.71 -12.57 -25.87
C ASP A 103 21.63 -11.53 -26.52
N ALA A 104 22.86 -11.93 -26.90
CA ALA A 104 23.79 -11.04 -27.58
C ALA A 104 23.24 -10.53 -28.94
N ALA A 105 22.60 -11.41 -29.72
CA ALA A 105 21.97 -11.05 -30.98
C ALA A 105 20.79 -10.09 -30.78
N LEU A 106 19.93 -10.39 -29.78
CA LEU A 106 18.81 -9.54 -29.38
C LEU A 106 19.29 -8.16 -28.95
N ALA A 107 20.28 -8.07 -28.05
CA ALA A 107 20.83 -6.82 -27.57
C ALA A 107 21.47 -6.01 -28.71
N ALA A 108 22.19 -6.66 -29.63
CA ALA A 108 22.78 -6.01 -30.79
C ALA A 108 21.72 -5.46 -31.76
N ALA A 109 20.63 -6.19 -31.99
CA ALA A 109 19.51 -5.73 -32.82
C ALA A 109 18.77 -4.57 -32.16
N PHE A 110 18.44 -4.68 -30.88
CA PHE A 110 17.75 -3.64 -30.12
C PHE A 110 18.52 -2.31 -30.15
N ARG A 111 19.84 -2.34 -29.92
CA ARG A 111 20.70 -1.15 -29.96
C ARG A 111 20.62 -0.36 -31.28
N LYS A 112 20.38 -1.02 -32.41
CA LYS A 112 20.22 -0.36 -33.71
C LYS A 112 18.95 0.48 -33.80
N HIS A 113 17.90 0.09 -33.06
CA HIS A 113 16.60 0.75 -33.07
C HIS A 113 16.39 1.75 -31.92
N VAL A 114 17.31 1.83 -30.95
CA VAL A 114 17.18 2.76 -29.80
C VAL A 114 16.98 4.21 -30.25
N GLY A 115 17.70 4.65 -31.28
CA GLY A 115 17.58 6.01 -31.82
C GLY A 115 16.20 6.30 -32.41
N GLU A 116 15.54 5.30 -32.99
CA GLU A 116 14.19 5.41 -33.57
C GLU A 116 13.11 5.37 -32.49
N LEU A 117 13.35 4.65 -31.39
CA LEU A 117 12.43 4.54 -30.26
C LEU A 117 12.44 5.78 -29.36
N ALA A 118 13.56 6.49 -29.27
CA ALA A 118 13.73 7.60 -28.35
C ALA A 118 12.69 8.73 -28.53
N PRO A 119 12.38 9.20 -29.76
CA PRO A 119 11.34 10.22 -29.95
C PRO A 119 9.94 9.75 -29.51
N ALA A 120 9.56 8.52 -29.85
CA ALA A 120 8.27 7.96 -29.46
C ALA A 120 8.16 7.78 -27.93
N ALA A 121 9.24 7.36 -27.28
CA ALA A 121 9.31 7.27 -25.82
C ALA A 121 9.22 8.65 -25.15
N ALA A 122 9.92 9.65 -25.69
CA ALA A 122 9.86 11.02 -25.19
C ALA A 122 8.45 11.62 -25.33
N GLN A 123 7.79 11.40 -26.47
CA GLN A 123 6.41 11.83 -26.68
C GLN A 123 5.45 11.16 -25.69
N ARG A 124 5.54 9.84 -25.52
CA ARG A 124 4.72 9.11 -24.53
C ARG A 124 4.91 9.63 -23.11
N LEU A 125 6.15 9.94 -22.73
CA LEU A 125 6.43 10.53 -21.42
C LEU A 125 5.78 11.92 -21.26
N GLN A 126 5.83 12.77 -22.30
CA GLN A 126 5.19 14.09 -22.27
C GLN A 126 3.65 13.98 -22.19
N GLU A 127 3.05 13.06 -22.94
CA GLU A 127 1.62 12.78 -22.89
C GLU A 127 1.19 12.28 -21.51
N ALA A 128 1.95 11.35 -20.92
CA ALA A 128 1.71 10.85 -19.57
C ALA A 128 1.88 11.95 -18.51
N ALA A 129 2.89 12.81 -18.64
CA ALA A 129 3.10 13.94 -17.75
C ALA A 129 1.92 14.93 -17.80
N LYS A 130 1.40 15.22 -18.99
CA LYS A 130 0.22 16.07 -19.16
C LYS A 130 -1.03 15.46 -18.52
N ALA A 131 -1.29 14.17 -18.79
CA ALA A 131 -2.43 13.47 -18.18
C ALA A 131 -2.33 13.43 -16.64
N TYR A 132 -1.11 13.25 -16.11
CA TYR A 132 -0.86 13.32 -14.67
C TYR A 132 -1.15 14.71 -14.10
N GLN A 133 -0.71 15.78 -14.77
CA GLN A 133 -0.98 17.15 -14.35
C GLN A 133 -2.49 17.46 -14.33
N GLU A 134 -3.23 17.01 -15.35
CA GLU A 134 -4.69 17.16 -15.42
C GLU A 134 -5.38 16.42 -14.27
N ALA A 135 -5.00 15.17 -14.01
CA ALA A 135 -5.52 14.38 -12.91
C ALA A 135 -5.20 15.01 -11.54
N TYR A 136 -3.98 15.53 -11.36
CA TYR A 136 -3.59 16.23 -10.14
C TYR A 136 -4.40 17.52 -9.95
N GLY A 137 -4.62 18.30 -11.02
CA GLY A 137 -5.49 19.48 -10.98
C GLY A 137 -6.91 19.13 -10.54
N ALA A 138 -7.48 18.05 -11.10
CA ALA A 138 -8.81 17.55 -10.71
C ALA A 138 -8.85 17.09 -9.25
N LEU A 139 -7.80 16.39 -8.78
CA LEU A 139 -7.66 15.99 -7.38
C LEU A 139 -7.65 17.21 -6.45
N MET A 140 -6.85 18.23 -6.76
CA MET A 140 -6.75 19.44 -5.94
C MET A 140 -8.07 20.23 -5.92
N ALA A 141 -8.79 20.29 -7.04
CA ALA A 141 -10.12 20.89 -7.09
C ALA A 141 -11.13 20.13 -6.22
N ALA A 142 -11.16 18.80 -6.33
CA ALA A 142 -12.01 17.95 -5.47
C ALA A 142 -11.63 18.11 -3.98
N ARG A 143 -10.33 18.21 -3.69
CA ARG A 143 -9.80 18.43 -2.34
C ARG A 143 -10.25 19.78 -1.76
N ALA A 144 -10.28 20.85 -2.56
CA ALA A 144 -10.79 22.15 -2.11
C ALA A 144 -12.28 22.08 -1.75
N VAL A 145 -13.10 21.41 -2.57
CA VAL A 145 -14.53 21.21 -2.29
C VAL A 145 -14.73 20.38 -1.01
N PHE A 146 -13.96 19.31 -0.85
CA PHE A 146 -14.01 18.48 0.36
C PHE A 146 -13.58 19.26 1.62
N GLY A 147 -12.50 20.05 1.51
CA GLY A 147 -12.03 20.91 2.60
C GLY A 147 -13.07 21.93 3.04
N ALA A 148 -13.70 22.63 2.09
CA ALA A 148 -14.78 23.57 2.38
C ALA A 148 -15.98 22.89 3.09
N ALA A 149 -16.35 21.68 2.66
CA ALA A 149 -17.40 20.90 3.31
C ALA A 149 -17.02 20.47 4.73
N ALA A 150 -15.76 20.06 4.96
CA ALA A 150 -15.25 19.70 6.28
C ALA A 150 -15.21 20.92 7.22
N ASP A 151 -14.76 22.08 6.73
CA ASP A 151 -14.76 23.34 7.50
C ASP A 151 -16.19 23.76 7.87
N PHE A 152 -17.13 23.67 6.93
CA PHE A 152 -18.53 23.96 7.21
C PHE A 152 -19.12 22.99 8.24
N ARG A 153 -18.85 21.68 8.12
CA ARG A 153 -19.29 20.67 9.09
C ARG A 153 -18.76 20.95 10.48
N ARG A 154 -17.48 21.30 10.59
CA ARG A 154 -16.83 21.70 11.85
C ARG A 154 -17.46 22.97 12.44
N TYR A 155 -17.71 23.97 11.60
CA TYR A 155 -18.38 25.21 12.02
C TYR A 155 -19.78 24.93 12.60
N VAL A 156 -20.59 24.12 11.92
CA VAL A 156 -21.93 23.72 12.41
C VAL A 156 -21.82 22.95 13.72
N TYR A 157 -20.86 22.02 13.84
CA TYR A 157 -20.62 21.30 15.09
C TYR A 157 -20.24 22.23 16.24
N ALA A 158 -19.37 23.22 16.01
CA ALA A 158 -18.93 24.14 17.04
C ALA A 158 -20.09 25.01 17.61
N TRP A 159 -21.13 25.27 16.81
CA TRP A 159 -22.36 25.95 17.27
C TRP A 159 -23.24 25.12 18.20
N GLN A 160 -23.08 23.79 18.23
CA GLN A 160 -23.77 22.95 19.19
C GLN A 160 -23.17 23.06 20.61
N GLY A 161 -22.00 23.70 20.76
CA GLY A 161 -21.39 23.99 22.05
C GLY A 161 -21.81 25.34 22.63
N SER A 162 -21.21 25.74 23.75
CA SER A 162 -21.47 27.03 24.43
C SER A 162 -20.71 28.22 23.84
N GLY A 163 -20.08 28.05 22.66
CA GLY A 163 -19.24 29.06 22.02
C GLY A 163 -19.94 29.87 20.92
N ARG A 164 -19.24 30.87 20.40
CA ARG A 164 -19.57 31.58 19.15
C ARG A 164 -18.43 31.36 18.16
N PRO A 165 -18.47 30.29 17.35
CA PRO A 165 -17.39 30.03 16.40
C PRO A 165 -17.40 31.05 15.27
N ASP A 166 -16.22 31.52 14.88
CA ASP A 166 -16.04 32.29 13.64
C ASP A 166 -15.95 31.33 12.45
N TYR A 167 -16.58 31.69 11.33
CA TYR A 167 -16.43 30.95 10.08
C TYR A 167 -15.19 31.44 9.33
N TYR A 168 -14.31 30.51 8.99
CA TYR A 168 -13.20 30.73 8.07
C TYR A 168 -13.00 29.49 7.21
N GLU A 169 -12.82 29.70 5.92
CA GLU A 169 -12.38 28.64 5.01
C GLU A 169 -10.86 28.53 5.10
N SER A 170 -10.38 27.34 5.47
CA SER A 170 -8.96 27.06 5.44
C SER A 170 -8.50 26.77 4.01
N ALA A 171 -7.24 27.07 3.70
CA ALA A 171 -6.66 26.79 2.37
C ALA A 171 -6.46 25.27 2.10
N GLY A 172 -6.91 24.40 3.00
CA GLY A 172 -6.67 22.97 2.95
C GLY A 172 -7.81 22.16 3.56
N VAL A 173 -7.60 20.85 3.67
CA VAL A 173 -8.53 19.97 4.38
C VAL A 173 -8.15 19.97 5.85
N VAL A 174 -9.13 20.08 6.74
CA VAL A 174 -8.94 19.98 8.18
C VAL A 174 -9.79 18.86 8.76
N ARG A 175 -9.31 18.30 9.87
CA ARG A 175 -10.02 17.34 10.71
C ARG A 175 -11.06 18.05 11.58
N ALA A 176 -11.89 17.26 12.27
CA ALA A 176 -12.91 17.77 13.20
C ALA A 176 -12.30 18.59 14.36
N ASP A 177 -11.08 18.27 14.80
CA ASP A 177 -10.32 19.00 15.82
C ASP A 177 -9.64 20.28 15.29
N GLY A 178 -9.79 20.59 14.00
CA GLY A 178 -9.19 21.75 13.35
C GLY A 178 -7.72 21.60 12.97
N LEU A 179 -7.12 20.42 13.19
CA LEU A 179 -5.75 20.13 12.75
C LEU A 179 -5.74 19.66 11.29
N SER A 180 -4.62 19.88 10.61
CA SER A 180 -4.38 19.29 9.30
C SER A 180 -4.30 17.77 9.42
N PRO A 181 -4.82 17.01 8.43
CA PRO A 181 -4.64 15.57 8.36
C PRO A 181 -3.16 15.21 8.22
N GLN A 182 -2.77 14.09 8.80
CA GLN A 182 -1.41 13.56 8.71
C GLN A 182 -1.19 12.80 7.39
N ALA A 183 -2.25 12.21 6.84
CA ALA A 183 -2.21 11.49 5.59
C ALA A 183 -1.92 12.41 4.39
N ALA A 184 -1.20 11.87 3.40
CA ALA A 184 -0.98 12.55 2.13
C ALA A 184 -2.30 12.74 1.35
N PRO A 185 -2.40 13.77 0.49
CA PRO A 185 -3.61 14.05 -0.29
C PRO A 185 -4.13 12.83 -1.05
N GLY A 186 -5.45 12.60 -0.97
CA GLY A 186 -6.12 11.48 -1.64
C GLY A 186 -7.04 10.68 -0.72
N LEU A 187 -7.20 9.38 -1.00
CA LEU A 187 -8.19 8.56 -0.31
C LEU A 187 -7.90 8.35 1.19
N GLN A 188 -6.63 8.32 1.60
CA GLN A 188 -6.28 8.18 3.01
C GLN A 188 -6.61 9.46 3.80
N GLU A 189 -6.33 10.64 3.24
CA GLU A 189 -6.74 11.94 3.81
C GLU A 189 -8.26 12.00 4.01
N VAL A 190 -9.04 11.61 3.00
CA VAL A 190 -10.51 11.60 3.10
C VAL A 190 -10.98 10.69 4.25
N ARG A 191 -10.40 9.48 4.36
CA ARG A 191 -10.76 8.55 5.44
C ARG A 191 -10.38 9.09 6.81
N GLU A 192 -9.18 9.66 6.97
CA GLU A 192 -8.74 10.25 8.23
C GLU A 192 -9.68 11.37 8.69
N VAL A 193 -10.07 12.25 7.76
CA VAL A 193 -10.93 13.39 8.06
C VAL A 193 -12.32 12.91 8.46
N LEU A 194 -12.94 12.01 7.69
CA LEU A 194 -14.25 11.45 8.04
C LEU A 194 -14.21 10.67 9.37
N GLU A 195 -13.14 9.91 9.62
CA GLU A 195 -12.94 9.23 10.90
C GLU A 195 -12.81 10.22 12.06
N SER A 196 -12.17 11.37 11.85
CA SER A 196 -12.05 12.39 12.90
C SER A 196 -13.40 12.95 13.33
N PHE A 197 -14.34 13.13 12.39
CA PHE A 197 -15.73 13.52 12.69
C PHE A 197 -16.47 12.40 13.43
N ARG A 198 -16.33 11.14 12.99
CA ARG A 198 -16.94 9.99 13.68
C ARG A 198 -16.40 9.81 15.11
N THR A 199 -15.11 9.98 15.31
CA THR A 199 -14.46 9.94 16.63
C THR A 199 -14.95 11.08 17.53
N ALA A 200 -15.27 12.24 16.94
CA ALA A 200 -15.90 13.36 17.65
C ALA A 200 -17.39 13.13 17.97
N GLY A 201 -17.96 11.96 17.67
CA GLY A 201 -19.36 11.63 17.94
C GLY A 201 -20.32 12.19 16.90
N LEU A 202 -19.83 12.55 15.71
CA LEU A 202 -20.64 13.06 14.61
C LEU A 202 -20.94 11.94 13.62
N SER A 203 -22.23 11.80 13.33
CA SER A 203 -22.75 10.84 12.36
C SER A 203 -22.50 11.31 10.93
N ASP A 204 -22.45 10.36 10.00
CA ASP A 204 -22.26 10.65 8.58
C ASP A 204 -23.48 11.38 7.96
N ASP A 205 -24.68 11.21 8.54
CA ASP A 205 -25.94 11.82 8.09
C ASP A 205 -26.39 13.03 8.93
N GLY A 206 -25.72 13.29 10.05
CA GLY A 206 -26.01 14.41 10.95
C GLY A 206 -27.21 14.20 11.88
N LEU A 207 -27.93 13.07 11.80
CA LEU A 207 -29.17 12.85 12.53
C LEU A 207 -28.97 12.49 14.00
N THR A 208 -27.83 11.88 14.32
CA THR A 208 -27.51 11.42 15.67
C THR A 208 -26.24 12.07 16.22
N ASP A 209 -25.95 13.28 15.78
CA ASP A 209 -24.79 14.04 16.25
C ASP A 209 -24.88 14.27 17.76
N ARG A 210 -23.82 13.89 18.46
CA ARG A 210 -23.66 14.29 19.86
C ARG A 210 -23.31 15.77 19.91
N ALA A 211 -23.98 16.51 20.79
CA ALA A 211 -23.52 17.85 21.14
C ALA A 211 -22.07 17.76 21.64
N PRO A 212 -21.19 18.69 21.24
CA PRO A 212 -19.84 18.77 21.77
C PRO A 212 -19.91 18.93 23.28
N ASP A 213 -18.98 18.29 23.96
CA ASP A 213 -18.94 18.37 25.42
C ASP A 213 -18.73 19.83 25.85
N ARG A 214 -19.53 20.28 26.82
CA ARG A 214 -19.62 21.69 27.19
C ARG A 214 -18.29 22.13 27.77
N LEU A 215 -17.68 23.18 27.20
CA LEU A 215 -16.49 23.78 27.82
C LEU A 215 -16.88 24.44 29.14
N VAL A 216 -16.25 24.00 30.21
CA VAL A 216 -16.38 24.54 31.56
C VAL A 216 -15.08 25.24 31.94
N ARG A 217 -15.21 26.42 32.56
CA ARG A 217 -14.06 27.14 33.08
C ARG A 217 -13.75 26.61 34.48
N VAL A 218 -12.55 26.07 34.66
CA VAL A 218 -12.12 25.44 35.91
C VAL A 218 -10.80 26.04 36.38
N ARG A 219 -10.63 26.15 37.69
CA ARG A 219 -9.41 26.62 38.37
C ARG A 219 -8.72 25.43 39.00
N SER A 220 -7.46 25.21 38.64
CA SER A 220 -6.60 24.21 39.28
C SER A 220 -6.34 24.60 40.74
N LYS A 221 -6.60 23.68 41.68
CA LYS A 221 -6.30 23.91 43.10
C LYS A 221 -4.80 23.89 43.41
N ALA A 222 -3.99 23.28 42.54
CA ALA A 222 -2.55 23.14 42.74
C ALA A 222 -1.77 24.44 42.51
N ASN A 223 -2.21 25.26 41.56
CA ASN A 223 -1.49 26.46 41.13
C ASN A 223 -2.39 27.68 40.85
N GLY A 224 -3.71 27.56 41.05
CA GLY A 224 -4.68 28.63 40.80
C GLY A 224 -4.91 28.97 39.33
N ALA A 225 -4.32 28.23 38.38
CA ALA A 225 -4.46 28.49 36.95
C ALA A 225 -5.89 28.21 36.48
N VAL A 226 -6.45 29.12 35.68
CA VAL A 226 -7.78 28.97 35.06
C VAL A 226 -7.61 28.38 33.67
N MET A 227 -8.35 27.32 33.38
CA MET A 227 -8.35 26.61 32.10
C MET A 227 -9.78 26.29 31.66
N HIS A 228 -9.98 26.21 30.35
CA HIS A 228 -11.23 25.74 29.76
C HIS A 228 -11.06 24.28 29.39
N LEU A 229 -11.88 23.40 29.98
CA LEU A 229 -11.86 21.97 29.73
C LEU A 229 -13.24 21.51 29.29
N ALA A 230 -13.32 20.40 28.56
CA ALA A 230 -14.59 19.70 28.34
C ALA A 230 -15.18 19.24 29.70
N ALA A 231 -16.51 19.18 29.84
CA ALA A 231 -17.14 18.95 31.15
C ALA A 231 -16.85 17.54 31.69
N ASP A 232 -16.76 16.55 30.82
CA ASP A 232 -16.28 15.20 31.10
C ASP A 232 -14.79 15.15 31.51
N GLN A 233 -13.92 15.93 30.88
CA GLN A 233 -12.52 16.09 31.31
C GLN A 233 -12.41 16.76 32.69
N ALA A 234 -13.21 17.80 32.92
CA ALA A 234 -13.31 18.45 34.23
C ALA A 234 -13.84 17.48 35.29
N ALA A 235 -14.86 16.69 34.97
CA ALA A 235 -15.39 15.66 35.85
C ALA A 235 -14.34 14.60 36.19
N ALA A 236 -13.50 14.20 35.22
CA ALA A 236 -12.41 13.24 35.43
C ALA A 236 -11.30 13.78 36.36
N LEU A 237 -11.06 15.10 36.37
CA LEU A 237 -10.12 15.75 37.29
C LEU A 237 -10.66 15.87 38.73
N GLY A 238 -11.97 15.73 38.92
CA GLY A 238 -12.63 15.63 40.22
C GLY A 238 -12.18 16.69 41.22
N ASN A 239 -11.61 16.25 42.34
CA ASN A 239 -11.25 17.12 43.48
C ASN A 239 -10.07 18.06 43.21
N SER A 240 -9.33 17.90 42.10
CA SER A 240 -8.14 18.69 41.77
C SER A 240 -8.43 20.07 41.18
N ILE A 241 -9.71 20.36 40.90
CA ILE A 241 -10.17 21.60 40.27
C ILE A 241 -11.36 22.22 41.01
N GLU A 242 -11.63 23.49 40.74
CA GLU A 242 -12.83 24.23 41.16
C GLU A 242 -13.52 24.82 39.93
N TYR A 243 -14.84 24.69 39.81
CA TYR A 243 -15.59 25.32 38.72
C TYR A 243 -15.69 26.83 38.96
N VAL A 244 -15.29 27.62 37.97
CA VAL A 244 -15.16 29.09 38.09
C VAL A 244 -16.44 29.81 37.66
N ASP A 245 -17.15 29.27 36.65
CA ASP A 245 -18.40 29.85 36.14
C ASP A 245 -19.48 28.75 36.06
N GLN A 246 -20.29 28.59 37.10
CA GLN A 246 -21.68 28.18 36.89
C GLN A 246 -22.43 29.49 36.60
N GLU A 247 -22.45 29.94 35.34
CA GLU A 247 -23.51 30.88 34.94
C GLU A 247 -24.84 30.13 35.13
N ASP A 248 -25.67 30.67 36.02
CA ASP A 248 -27.09 30.38 36.10
C ASP A 248 -27.65 30.43 34.68
N THR A 249 -28.15 29.29 34.20
CA THR A 249 -29.02 29.25 33.02
C THR A 249 -30.12 30.30 33.23
N PRO A 250 -30.26 31.32 32.37
CA PRO A 250 -31.41 32.21 32.46
C PRO A 250 -32.67 31.36 32.29
N ASP A 251 -33.63 31.59 33.19
CA ASP A 251 -34.97 31.00 33.17
C ASP A 251 -35.52 30.97 31.74
N ALA A 252 -36.18 29.86 31.42
CA ALA A 252 -36.95 29.71 30.20
C ALA A 252 -37.80 30.96 29.95
N PRO A 253 -37.92 31.46 28.70
CA PRO A 253 -38.76 32.62 28.44
C PRO A 253 -40.16 32.34 28.95
N ALA A 254 -40.65 33.24 29.82
CA ALA A 254 -42.01 33.27 30.27
C ALA A 254 -42.94 33.14 29.06
N THR A 255 -43.86 32.18 29.13
CA THR A 255 -45.01 32.12 28.24
C THR A 255 -45.84 33.37 28.49
N ASP A 256 -45.60 34.42 27.70
CA ASP A 256 -46.50 35.57 27.67
C ASP A 256 -47.82 35.16 27.04
N ASP A 257 -48.88 35.35 27.84
CA ASP A 257 -50.28 35.29 27.49
C ASP A 257 -50.56 36.06 26.18
N ILE A 258 -50.93 35.33 25.12
CA ILE A 258 -51.66 35.94 24.00
C ILE A 258 -53.11 36.06 24.45
N ALA A 259 -53.43 37.22 25.03
CA ALA A 259 -54.80 37.65 25.26
C ALA A 259 -55.51 37.84 23.91
N ASP A 260 -56.48 36.96 23.67
CA ASP A 260 -57.50 37.06 22.64
C ASP A 260 -58.29 38.37 22.81
N SER A 261 -58.10 39.28 21.86
CA SER A 261 -58.93 40.48 21.71
C SER A 261 -59.14 40.78 20.23
N THR A 262 -60.05 40.02 19.62
CA THR A 262 -60.72 40.46 18.38
C THR A 262 -62.22 40.58 18.62
N SER A 263 -62.63 41.80 18.97
CA SER A 263 -64.01 42.27 18.87
C SER A 263 -64.03 43.57 18.05
N GLY A 264 -64.59 43.47 16.84
CA GLY A 264 -65.44 44.51 16.25
C GLY A 264 -64.77 45.67 15.52
N ALA A 265 -64.72 45.57 14.19
CA ALA A 265 -65.30 46.57 13.27
C ALA A 265 -65.58 45.90 11.91
#